data_AF-A0A7K8I8L5-F1
#
_entry.id   AF-A0A7K8I8L5-F1
#
_cell.length_a   1.000
_cell.length_b   1.000
_cell.length_c   1.000
_cell.angle_alpha   90.00
_cell.angle_beta   90.00
_cell.angle_gamma   90.00
#
_symmetry.space_group_name_H-M   'P 1'
#
loop_
_entity.id
_entity.type
_entity.pdbx_description
1 polymer ?
#
loop_
_entity_poly.entity_id
_entity_poly.type
_entity_poly.pdbx_seq_one_letter_code
_entity_poly.pdbx_strand_id
1 'polypeptide(L)'
;LQNYMDSKPSSMTGGDKAPAGQAAMKHFVDTMLRDIRASYKSREEQLARAARGYKKRMKDLAKKHEKLLIAYGLQQEQIRSLGSSAVDCGPAELHFSITDPELLTNSSRELNRLREEKAKLEMQLQDLQKGLSLMSGHDPNEFFCCRQLDEEGWAEVRKQLREFTHNTQVKGLEQ
;
A
#
# COMPACT_ATOMS: atom_id res chain seq x y z
N LEU A 1 -48.04 -46.70 -26.09
CA LEU A 1 -46.81 -47.04 -26.86
C LEU A 1 -46.13 -48.22 -26.17
N GLN A 2 -46.72 -49.40 -26.30
CA GLN A 2 -46.45 -50.62 -25.51
C GLN A 2 -45.61 -51.65 -26.30
N ASN A 3 -44.80 -51.21 -27.27
CA ASN A 3 -44.13 -52.12 -28.22
C ASN A 3 -42.62 -51.85 -28.33
N TYR A 4 -41.87 -51.89 -27.23
CA TYR A 4 -40.41 -51.72 -27.32
C TYR A 4 -39.58 -52.58 -26.34
N MET A 5 -40.02 -53.79 -25.97
CA MET A 5 -39.18 -54.67 -25.12
C MET A 5 -39.36 -56.15 -25.42
N ASP A 6 -39.20 -56.57 -26.68
CA ASP A 6 -38.92 -57.98 -26.92
C ASP A 6 -37.97 -58.18 -28.11
N SER A 7 -36.68 -58.19 -27.81
CA SER A 7 -35.66 -58.69 -28.72
C SER A 7 -34.66 -59.48 -27.88
N LYS A 8 -34.99 -60.76 -27.69
CA LYS A 8 -34.06 -61.77 -27.17
C LYS A 8 -32.83 -61.86 -28.08
N PRO A 9 -31.59 -61.76 -27.54
CA PRO A 9 -30.42 -62.11 -28.33
C PRO A 9 -30.36 -63.63 -28.50
N SER A 10 -30.49 -64.11 -29.74
CA SER A 10 -30.28 -65.51 -30.08
C SER A 10 -28.83 -65.88 -29.81
N SER A 11 -28.63 -66.82 -28.88
CA SER A 11 -27.32 -67.42 -28.61
C SER A 11 -26.85 -68.22 -29.82
N MET A 12 -25.96 -67.65 -30.63
CA MET A 12 -25.02 -68.44 -31.43
C MET A 12 -23.68 -68.48 -30.70
N THR A 13 -23.42 -69.63 -30.11
CA THR A 13 -22.11 -70.08 -29.64
C THR A 13 -21.16 -70.16 -30.83
N GLY A 14 -20.13 -69.33 -30.85
CA GLY A 14 -19.10 -69.35 -31.88
C GLY A 14 -17.93 -68.42 -31.57
N GLY A 15 -16.90 -68.95 -30.90
CA GLY A 15 -15.53 -68.46 -30.97
C GLY A 15 -15.13 -67.33 -30.01
N ASP A 16 -14.37 -67.70 -28.98
CA ASP A 16 -13.63 -66.81 -28.06
C ASP A 16 -12.57 -65.96 -28.80
N LYS A 17 -13.00 -64.91 -29.49
CA LYS A 17 -12.16 -63.77 -29.83
C LYS A 17 -12.93 -62.50 -29.52
N ALA A 18 -12.65 -61.91 -28.35
CA ALA A 18 -13.05 -60.54 -28.05
C ALA A 18 -12.68 -59.65 -29.25
N PRO A 19 -13.64 -58.89 -29.81
CA PRO A 19 -13.48 -58.33 -31.14
C PRO A 19 -12.39 -57.25 -31.08
N ALA A 20 -11.35 -57.38 -31.91
CA ALA A 20 -10.25 -56.41 -31.99
C ALA A 20 -10.72 -54.94 -32.11
N GLY A 21 -11.91 -54.72 -32.67
CA GLY A 21 -12.57 -53.40 -32.73
C GLY A 21 -12.99 -52.83 -31.37
N GLN A 22 -13.38 -53.64 -30.39
CA GLN A 22 -13.75 -53.18 -29.05
C GLN A 22 -12.52 -52.70 -28.26
N ALA A 23 -11.38 -53.41 -28.41
CA ALA A 23 -10.12 -52.99 -27.82
C ALA A 23 -9.60 -51.69 -28.47
N ALA A 24 -9.68 -51.56 -29.79
CA ALA A 24 -9.31 -50.35 -30.51
C ALA A 24 -10.19 -49.14 -30.13
N MET A 25 -11.50 -49.35 -30.01
CA MET A 25 -12.45 -48.31 -29.56
C MET A 25 -12.14 -47.86 -28.14
N LYS A 26 -11.90 -48.80 -27.22
CA LYS A 26 -11.52 -48.49 -25.84
C LYS A 26 -10.24 -47.64 -25.81
N HIS A 27 -9.21 -48.05 -26.55
CA HIS A 27 -7.94 -47.31 -26.64
C HIS A 27 -8.13 -45.88 -27.20
N PHE A 28 -8.99 -45.72 -28.20
CA PHE A 28 -9.33 -44.41 -28.77
C PHE A 28 -9.99 -43.51 -27.72
N VAL A 29 -11.00 -44.01 -27.01
CA VAL A 29 -11.68 -43.26 -25.93
C VAL A 29 -10.70 -42.92 -24.80
N ASP A 30 -9.87 -43.85 -24.37
CA ASP A 30 -8.86 -43.64 -23.34
C ASP A 30 -7.86 -42.54 -23.74
N THR A 31 -7.50 -42.51 -25.03
CA THR A 31 -6.62 -41.47 -25.59
C THR A 31 -7.30 -40.12 -25.63
N MET A 32 -8.54 -40.02 -26.12
CA MET A 32 -9.32 -38.77 -26.08
C MET A 32 -9.47 -38.23 -24.66
N LEU A 33 -9.80 -39.09 -23.69
CA LEU A 33 -9.93 -38.69 -22.28
C LEU A 33 -8.61 -38.21 -21.68
N ARG A 34 -7.48 -38.76 -22.13
CA ARG A 34 -6.15 -38.31 -21.74
C ARG A 34 -5.85 -36.93 -22.32
N ASP A 35 -6.17 -36.73 -23.59
CA ASP A 35 -5.93 -35.46 -24.30
C ASP A 35 -6.81 -34.34 -23.76
N ILE A 36 -8.09 -34.62 -23.46
CA ILE A 36 -8.99 -33.67 -22.80
C ILE A 36 -8.40 -33.23 -21.45
N ARG A 37 -8.00 -34.19 -20.60
CA ARG A 37 -7.39 -33.88 -19.30
C ARG A 37 -6.11 -33.06 -19.45
N ALA A 38 -5.25 -33.41 -20.41
CA ALA A 38 -4.02 -32.68 -20.69
C ALA A 38 -4.30 -31.25 -21.18
N SER A 39 -5.30 -31.08 -22.04
CA SER A 39 -5.74 -29.77 -22.56
C SER A 39 -6.23 -28.86 -21.43
N TYR A 40 -7.09 -29.37 -20.54
CA TYR A 40 -7.55 -28.61 -19.37
C TYR A 40 -6.41 -28.20 -18.45
N LYS A 41 -5.50 -29.14 -18.15
CA LYS A 41 -4.32 -28.84 -17.32
C LYS A 41 -3.43 -27.77 -17.95
N SER A 42 -3.15 -27.88 -19.26
CA SER A 42 -2.38 -26.88 -19.99
C SER A 42 -3.03 -25.50 -19.96
N ARG A 43 -4.35 -25.43 -20.17
CA ARG A 43 -5.11 -24.19 -20.10
C ARG A 43 -5.09 -23.58 -18.70
N GLU A 44 -5.29 -24.39 -17.66
CA GLU A 44 -5.23 -23.94 -16.27
C GLU A 44 -3.84 -23.39 -15.94
N GLU A 45 -2.77 -24.07 -16.37
CA GLU A 45 -1.41 -23.58 -16.20
C GLU A 45 -1.17 -22.25 -16.93
N GLN A 46 -1.68 -22.09 -18.15
CA GLN A 46 -1.59 -20.82 -18.89
C GLN A 46 -2.30 -19.68 -18.15
N LEU A 47 -3.52 -19.92 -17.65
CA LEU A 47 -4.27 -18.94 -16.87
C LEU A 47 -3.54 -18.58 -15.57
N ALA A 48 -3.02 -19.58 -14.86
CA ALA A 48 -2.27 -19.36 -13.63
C ALA A 48 -0.97 -18.59 -13.89
N ARG A 49 -0.26 -18.87 -15.00
CA ARG A 49 0.93 -18.12 -15.44
C ARG A 49 0.57 -16.67 -15.79
N ALA A 50 -0.50 -16.45 -16.54
CA ALA A 50 -0.98 -15.12 -16.90
C ALA A 50 -1.35 -14.31 -15.65
N ALA A 51 -2.13 -14.89 -14.74
CA ALA A 51 -2.54 -14.26 -13.48
C ALA A 51 -1.33 -13.87 -12.62
N ARG A 52 -0.35 -14.78 -12.44
CA ARG A 52 0.90 -14.48 -11.75
C ARG A 52 1.68 -13.36 -12.45
N GLY A 53 1.71 -13.36 -13.79
CA GLY A 53 2.34 -12.32 -14.59
C GLY A 53 1.70 -10.95 -14.43
N TYR A 54 0.36 -10.86 -14.41
CA TYR A 54 -0.37 -9.63 -14.12
C TYR A 54 -0.08 -9.14 -12.71
N LYS A 55 -0.19 -10.00 -11.70
CA LYS A 55 0.13 -9.65 -10.31
C LYS A 55 1.54 -9.09 -10.15
N LYS A 56 2.53 -9.70 -10.83
CA LYS A 56 3.91 -9.19 -10.84
C LYS A 56 4.00 -7.80 -11.46
N ARG A 57 3.45 -7.61 -12.67
CA ARG A 57 3.45 -6.32 -13.38
C ARG A 57 2.76 -5.22 -12.57
N MET A 58 1.65 -5.54 -11.92
CA MET A 58 0.93 -4.61 -11.05
C MET A 58 1.76 -4.16 -9.85
N LYS A 59 2.47 -5.09 -9.20
CA LYS A 59 3.42 -4.73 -8.12
C LYS A 59 4.56 -3.85 -8.62
N ASP A 60 5.11 -4.15 -9.80
CA ASP A 60 6.19 -3.36 -10.39
C ASP A 60 5.71 -1.95 -10.77
N LEU A 61 4.48 -1.82 -11.27
CA LEU A 61 3.84 -0.53 -11.55
C LEU A 61 3.65 0.30 -10.27
N ALA A 62 3.14 -0.31 -9.19
CA ALA A 62 2.97 0.36 -7.91
C ALA A 62 4.30 0.89 -7.34
N LYS A 63 5.39 0.12 -7.46
CA LYS A 63 6.74 0.56 -7.06
C LYS A 63 7.25 1.73 -7.90
N LYS A 64 7.00 1.72 -9.21
CA LYS A 64 7.39 2.84 -10.09
C LYS A 64 6.58 4.09 -9.76
N HIS A 65 5.30 3.93 -9.47
CA HIS A 65 4.43 5.01 -9.05
C HIS A 65 4.92 5.67 -7.74
N GLU A 66 5.29 4.89 -6.73
CA GLU A 66 5.87 5.41 -5.49
C GLU A 66 7.14 6.23 -5.74
N LYS A 67 8.07 5.71 -6.56
CA LYS A 67 9.27 6.46 -6.94
C LYS A 67 8.95 7.76 -7.67
N LEU A 68 7.93 7.73 -8.52
CA LEU A 68 7.48 8.92 -9.25
C LEU A 68 6.90 9.97 -8.30
N LEU A 69 6.10 9.57 -7.30
CA LEU A 69 5.58 10.51 -6.31
C LEU A 69 6.69 11.17 -5.50
N ILE A 70 7.72 10.42 -5.10
CA ILE A 70 8.88 10.98 -4.39
C ILE A 70 9.59 12.03 -5.27
N ALA A 71 9.83 11.72 -6.55
CA ALA A 71 10.47 12.65 -7.47
C ALA A 71 9.61 13.89 -7.74
N TYR A 72 8.30 13.71 -7.87
CA TYR A 72 7.34 14.79 -8.05
C TYR A 72 7.30 15.73 -6.84
N GLY A 73 7.24 15.17 -5.62
CA GLY A 73 7.28 15.95 -4.39
C GLY A 73 8.57 16.76 -4.24
N LEU A 74 9.72 16.14 -4.55
CA LEU A 74 11.00 16.84 -4.56
C LEU A 74 11.01 17.98 -5.58
N GLN A 75 10.46 17.75 -6.78
CA GLN A 75 10.34 18.79 -7.80
C GLN A 75 9.43 19.94 -7.34
N GLN A 76 8.29 19.65 -6.71
CA GLN A 76 7.42 20.69 -6.16
C GLN A 76 8.14 21.53 -5.11
N GLU A 77 8.90 20.91 -4.21
CA GLU A 77 9.68 21.63 -3.18
C GLU A 77 10.75 22.54 -3.80
N GLN A 78 11.45 22.05 -4.83
CA GLN A 78 12.42 22.84 -5.58
C GLN A 78 11.76 24.05 -6.25
N ILE A 79 10.61 23.86 -6.89
CA ILE A 79 9.85 24.95 -7.51
C ILE A 79 9.40 25.97 -6.47
N ARG A 80 8.94 25.51 -5.30
CA ARG A 80 8.52 26.40 -4.21
C ARG A 80 9.69 27.20 -3.63
N SER A 81 10.87 26.59 -3.56
CA SER A 81 12.09 27.20 -3.02
C SER A 81 12.74 28.20 -3.99
N LEU A 82 12.72 27.89 -5.30
CA LEU A 82 13.38 28.69 -6.34
C LEU A 82 12.43 29.70 -7.02
N GLY A 83 11.13 29.41 -7.01
CA GLY A 83 10.10 30.20 -7.68
C GLY A 83 9.59 31.37 -6.83
N SER A 84 9.09 32.41 -7.51
CA SER A 84 8.28 33.46 -6.87
C SER A 84 6.96 32.86 -6.35
N SER A 85 6.32 33.49 -5.36
CA SER A 85 5.12 32.95 -4.69
C SER A 85 3.90 32.73 -5.60
N ALA A 86 3.99 33.08 -6.89
CA ALA A 86 2.94 32.95 -7.89
C ALA A 86 3.04 31.67 -8.75
N VAL A 87 4.06 30.83 -8.57
CA VAL A 87 4.23 29.62 -9.39
C VAL A 87 3.36 28.48 -8.86
N ASP A 88 2.40 28.05 -9.68
CA ASP A 88 1.58 26.86 -9.41
C ASP A 88 2.47 25.61 -9.38
N CYS A 89 2.51 24.93 -8.23
CA CYS A 89 3.27 23.71 -8.05
C CYS A 89 2.53 22.48 -8.60
N GLY A 90 1.33 22.64 -9.14
CA GLY A 90 0.50 21.55 -9.68
C GLY A 90 -0.29 20.80 -8.59
N PRO A 91 -1.04 19.75 -8.98
CA PRO A 91 -1.91 19.01 -8.07
C PRO A 91 -1.18 18.41 -6.86
N ALA A 92 -1.85 18.28 -5.72
CA ALA A 92 -1.27 17.64 -4.54
C ALA A 92 -1.04 16.13 -4.76
N GLU A 93 0.02 15.59 -4.17
CA GLU A 93 0.40 14.17 -4.27
C GLU A 93 -0.74 13.21 -3.88
N LEU A 94 -1.61 13.63 -2.97
CA LEU A 94 -2.76 12.85 -2.50
C LEU A 94 -3.72 12.46 -3.64
N HIS A 95 -3.81 13.27 -4.70
CA HIS A 95 -4.66 12.98 -5.86
C HIS A 95 -4.17 11.79 -6.71
N PHE A 96 -2.92 11.37 -6.51
CA PHE A 96 -2.32 10.27 -7.25
C PHE A 96 -2.26 8.98 -6.44
N SER A 97 -2.72 8.98 -5.19
CA SER A 97 -2.61 7.83 -4.30
C SER A 97 -3.36 6.58 -4.81
N ILE A 98 -2.71 5.42 -4.75
CA ILE A 98 -3.31 4.13 -5.12
C ILE A 98 -4.19 3.64 -3.96
N THR A 99 -5.50 3.57 -4.16
CA THR A 99 -6.46 3.07 -3.16
C THR A 99 -6.64 1.55 -3.18
N ASP A 100 -6.14 0.86 -4.22
CA ASP A 100 -6.38 -0.57 -4.39
C ASP A 100 -5.69 -1.42 -3.29
N PRO A 101 -6.45 -2.12 -2.44
CA PRO A 101 -5.91 -2.89 -1.32
C PRO A 101 -5.03 -4.08 -1.75
N GLU A 102 -5.19 -4.61 -2.98
CA GLU A 102 -4.33 -5.68 -3.49
C GLU A 102 -2.92 -5.20 -3.86
N LEU A 103 -2.78 -3.89 -4.11
CA LEU A 103 -1.54 -3.24 -4.50
C LEU A 103 -0.79 -2.66 -3.31
N LEU A 104 -1.49 -2.31 -2.23
CA LEU A 104 -0.88 -1.77 -1.03
C LEU A 104 -0.13 -2.83 -0.24
N THR A 105 1.16 -2.57 -0.02
CA THR A 105 1.94 -3.33 0.96
C THR A 105 1.36 -3.14 2.37
N ASN A 106 1.61 -4.08 3.28
CA ASN A 106 1.17 -3.93 4.67
C ASN A 106 1.69 -2.62 5.30
N SER A 107 2.92 -2.23 4.95
CA SER A 107 3.50 -0.97 5.39
C SER A 107 2.76 0.25 4.83
N SER A 108 2.40 0.26 3.55
CA SER A 108 1.62 1.36 2.96
C SER A 108 0.22 1.48 3.57
N ARG A 109 -0.42 0.35 3.89
CA ARG A 109 -1.70 0.33 4.60
C ARG A 109 -1.60 0.91 6.00
N GLU A 110 -0.59 0.49 6.75
CA GLU A 110 -0.36 1.01 8.11
C GLU A 110 -0.01 2.50 8.07
N LEU A 111 0.78 2.96 7.11
CA LEU A 111 1.08 4.39 6.92
C LEU A 111 -0.19 5.21 6.62
N ASN A 112 -1.10 4.71 5.79
CA ASN A 112 -2.35 5.41 5.51
C ASN A 112 -3.23 5.48 6.76
N ARG A 113 -3.37 4.38 7.51
CA ARG A 113 -4.06 4.36 8.79
C ARG A 113 -3.48 5.37 9.78
N LEU A 114 -2.16 5.40 9.93
CA LEU A 114 -1.47 6.34 10.82
C LEU A 114 -1.67 7.80 10.38
N ARG A 115 -1.74 8.08 9.07
CA ARG A 115 -2.06 9.42 8.55
C ARG A 115 -3.48 9.85 8.89
N GLU A 116 -4.45 8.95 8.80
CA GLU A 116 -5.84 9.21 9.20
C GLU A 116 -5.96 9.44 10.72
N GLU A 117 -5.31 8.59 11.53
CA GLU A 117 -5.27 8.74 12.99
C GLU A 117 -4.59 10.07 13.38
N LYS A 118 -3.49 10.44 12.72
CA LYS A 118 -2.82 11.74 12.89
C LYS A 118 -3.75 12.90 12.56
N ALA A 119 -4.40 12.89 11.40
CA ALA A 119 -5.31 13.97 11.00
C ALA A 119 -6.47 14.13 12.00
N LYS A 120 -6.99 13.03 12.52
CA LYS A 120 -8.02 13.03 13.56
C LYS A 120 -7.52 13.65 14.86
N LEU A 121 -6.32 13.28 15.32
CA LEU A 121 -5.71 13.84 16.52
C LEU A 121 -5.41 15.34 16.36
N GLU A 122 -4.92 15.77 15.20
CA GLU A 122 -4.68 17.18 14.89
C GLU A 122 -5.97 18.00 14.93
N MET A 123 -7.08 17.47 14.40
CA MET A 123 -8.40 18.11 14.51
C MET A 123 -8.86 18.24 15.97
N GLN A 124 -8.71 17.18 16.77
CA GLN A 124 -9.04 17.21 18.20
C GLN A 124 -8.22 18.24 18.97
N LEU A 125 -6.93 18.36 18.66
CA LEU A 125 -6.06 19.38 19.25
C LEU A 125 -6.51 20.80 18.89
N GLN A 126 -6.86 21.04 17.63
CA GLN A 126 -7.39 22.34 17.20
C GLN A 126 -8.70 22.68 17.91
N ASP A 127 -9.60 21.72 18.09
CA ASP A 127 -10.87 21.96 18.77
C ASP A 127 -10.67 22.27 20.25
N LEU A 128 -9.78 21.56 20.94
CA LEU A 128 -9.39 21.86 22.32
C LEU A 128 -8.73 23.24 22.44
N GLN A 129 -7.85 23.59 21.50
CA GLN A 129 -7.18 24.89 21.47
C GLN A 129 -8.18 26.03 21.24
N LYS A 130 -9.16 25.86 20.34
CA LYS A 130 -10.27 26.81 20.14
C LYS A 130 -11.15 26.92 21.39
N GLY A 131 -11.44 25.80 22.04
CA GLY A 131 -12.18 25.76 23.31
C GLY A 131 -11.48 26.53 24.43
N LEU A 132 -10.17 26.33 24.60
CA LEU A 132 -9.34 27.10 25.53
C LEU A 132 -9.29 28.59 25.18
N SER A 133 -9.16 28.93 23.91
CA SER A 133 -9.16 30.32 23.44
C SER A 133 -10.50 31.03 23.72
N LEU A 134 -11.64 30.32 23.58
CA LEU A 134 -12.96 30.84 23.96
C LEU A 134 -13.14 31.00 25.48
N MET A 135 -12.52 30.13 26.29
CA MET A 135 -12.65 30.18 27.75
C MET A 135 -11.65 31.13 28.42
N SER A 136 -10.53 31.47 27.76
CA SER A 136 -9.46 32.28 28.34
C SER A 136 -9.52 33.76 27.99
N GLY A 137 -10.31 34.19 26.98
CA GLY A 137 -10.34 35.60 26.55
C GLY A 137 -8.98 36.18 26.15
N HIS A 138 -7.96 35.33 26.01
CA HIS A 138 -6.57 35.68 25.77
C HIS A 138 -6.13 35.09 24.42
N ASP A 139 -5.34 35.88 23.71
CA ASP A 139 -4.92 35.70 22.33
C ASP A 139 -4.33 34.28 22.12
N PRO A 140 -4.83 33.47 21.16
CA PRO A 140 -4.35 32.11 20.93
C PRO A 140 -2.86 31.99 20.56
N ASN A 141 -2.18 33.13 20.35
CA ASN A 141 -0.75 33.20 20.09
C ASN A 141 0.14 32.89 21.33
N GLU A 142 -0.41 32.88 22.54
CA GLU A 142 0.39 32.62 23.75
C GLU A 142 0.53 31.12 24.11
N PHE A 143 -0.39 30.26 23.66
CA PHE A 143 -0.41 28.86 24.11
C PHE A 143 0.36 27.88 23.21
N PHE A 144 0.71 28.27 21.97
CA PHE A 144 1.51 27.46 21.04
C PHE A 144 2.94 27.97 20.84
N CYS A 145 3.37 28.94 21.65
CA CYS A 145 4.79 29.22 21.77
C CYS A 145 5.40 28.09 22.62
N CYS A 146 5.75 26.97 21.96
CA CYS A 146 7.01 26.31 22.30
C CYS A 146 8.07 27.39 22.21
N ARG A 147 8.24 28.13 23.31
CA ARG A 147 9.24 29.14 23.60
C ARG A 147 10.19 29.31 22.42
N GLN A 148 9.77 30.03 21.39
CA GLN A 148 10.74 30.64 20.49
C GLN A 148 11.37 31.67 21.41
N LEU A 149 12.39 31.24 22.15
CA LEU A 149 13.33 32.15 22.79
C LEU A 149 13.79 33.02 21.63
N ASP A 150 13.29 34.24 21.63
CA ASP A 150 13.81 35.30 20.80
C ASP A 150 15.32 35.47 21.08
N GLU A 151 16.01 36.25 20.25
CA GLU A 151 17.43 36.49 20.48
C GLU A 151 17.71 37.08 21.87
N GLU A 152 16.76 37.84 22.42
CA GLU A 152 16.79 38.35 23.80
C GLU A 152 16.79 37.22 24.84
N GLY A 153 15.94 36.22 24.68
CA GLY A 153 15.86 35.05 25.54
C GLY A 153 17.13 34.21 25.51
N TRP A 154 17.72 34.03 24.32
CA TRP A 154 19.03 33.38 24.20
C TRP A 154 20.17 34.26 24.74
N ALA A 155 20.06 35.58 24.65
CA ALA A 155 21.02 36.50 25.24
C ALA A 155 21.06 36.40 26.76
N GLU A 156 19.91 36.26 27.42
CA GLU A 156 19.84 36.08 28.88
C GLU A 156 20.43 34.72 29.32
N VAL A 157 20.17 33.63 28.59
CA VAL A 157 20.79 32.32 28.88
C VAL A 157 22.31 32.39 28.73
N ARG A 158 22.81 33.01 27.66
CA ARG A 158 24.26 33.22 27.45
C ARG A 158 24.87 34.11 28.53
N LYS A 159 24.14 35.12 29.01
CA LYS A 159 24.55 35.98 30.12
C LYS A 159 24.67 35.19 31.42
N GLN A 160 23.65 34.41 31.79
CA GLN A 160 23.70 33.57 32.99
C GLN A 160 24.83 32.55 32.94
N LEU A 161 25.12 31.97 31.77
CA LEU A 161 26.22 31.03 31.62
C LEU A 161 27.60 31.71 31.81
N ARG A 162 27.76 32.95 31.32
CA ARG A 162 28.97 33.77 31.55
C ARG A 162 29.12 34.15 33.02
N GLU A 163 28.03 34.57 33.65
CA GLU A 163 28.00 34.92 35.07
C GLU A 163 28.32 33.71 35.96
N PHE A 164 27.80 32.53 35.65
CA PHE A 164 28.14 31.29 36.35
C PHE A 164 29.63 30.96 36.21
N THR A 165 30.16 31.04 34.98
CA THR A 165 31.59 30.79 34.70
C THR A 165 32.50 31.77 35.46
N HIS A 166 32.13 33.06 35.51
CA HIS A 166 32.86 34.05 36.32
C HIS A 166 32.75 33.78 37.83
N ASN A 167 31.57 33.44 38.34
CA ASN A 167 31.39 33.17 39.77
C ASN A 167 32.17 31.93 40.24
N THR A 168 32.30 30.91 39.39
CA THR A 168 33.10 29.72 39.69
C THR A 168 34.60 30.02 39.66
N GLN A 169 35.07 30.95 38.83
CA GLN A 169 36.50 31.33 38.77
C GLN A 169 36.90 32.27 39.91
N VAL A 170 36.02 33.20 40.33
CA VAL A 170 36.31 34.13 41.43
C VAL A 170 36.31 33.40 42.79
N LYS A 171 35.48 32.38 42.99
CA LYS A 171 35.49 31.56 44.21
C LYS A 171 36.59 30.51 44.28
N GLY A 172 37.32 30.27 43.19
CA GLY A 172 38.47 29.37 43.16
C GLY A 172 39.81 30.02 43.55
N LEU A 173 39.84 31.35 43.74
CA LEU A 173 41.05 32.11 44.07
C LEU A 173 40.99 32.78 45.47
N GLU A 174 39.95 32.50 46.26
CA GLU A 174 39.85 32.89 47.68
C GLU A 174 39.85 31.65 48.61
N GLN A 175 40.71 30.66 48.34
CA GLN A 175 41.10 29.63 49.32
C GLN A 175 42.61 29.59 49.46
#